data_AF-A0A6I1ZMN6-F1
#
_entry.id   AF-A0A6I1ZMN6-F1
#
_cell.length_a   1.000
_cell.length_b   1.000
_cell.length_c   1.000
_cell.angle_alpha   90.00
_cell.angle_beta   90.00
_cell.angle_gamma   90.00
#
_symmetry.space_group_name_H-M   'P 1'
#
loop_
_entity.id
_entity.type
_entity.pdbx_description
1 polymer ?
#
loop_
_entity_poly.entity_id
_entity_poly.type
_entity_poly.pdbx_seq_one_letter_code
_entity_poly.pdbx_strand_id
1 'polypeptide(L)'
;MAEFSFPRSQKIINEFQTTINAIGDIFNDKLMSSEFRRAPLFYSLFCVIYDAKFGLPKSNHPRLSLTKKRNKILLEELQKLDKVIRTKEPAKRFVSFVDAAKLSTADPGKRKLRHDFLWDNVLSKI
;
A
#
# COMPACT_ATOMS: atom_id res chain seq x y z
N MET A 1 20.06 -33.56 -12.63
CA MET A 1 19.68 -32.33 -11.90
C MET A 1 18.24 -32.02 -12.27
N ALA A 2 17.30 -32.12 -11.33
CA ALA A 2 15.92 -31.75 -11.60
C ALA A 2 15.82 -30.23 -11.68
N GLU A 3 15.38 -29.69 -12.81
CA GLU A 3 14.97 -28.28 -12.89
C GLU A 3 13.85 -28.05 -11.87
N PHE A 4 14.08 -27.15 -10.92
CA PHE A 4 13.02 -26.63 -10.08
C PHE A 4 12.07 -25.82 -10.97
N SER A 5 11.07 -26.49 -11.57
CA SER A 5 9.96 -25.77 -12.17
C SER A 5 9.30 -24.94 -11.06
N PHE A 6 9.10 -23.64 -11.30
CA PHE A 6 8.32 -22.77 -10.44
C PHE A 6 7.03 -22.43 -11.20
N PRO A 7 6.00 -23.31 -11.20
CA PRO A 7 4.84 -23.17 -12.09
C PRO A 7 4.04 -21.88 -11.89
N ARG A 8 4.23 -21.22 -10.74
CA ARG A 8 3.55 -19.97 -10.37
C ARG A 8 4.37 -18.72 -10.68
N SER A 9 5.56 -18.86 -11.27
CA SER A 9 6.47 -17.75 -11.59
C SER A 9 5.75 -16.66 -12.39
N GLN A 10 5.10 -17.05 -13.49
CA GLN A 10 4.42 -16.12 -14.38
C GLN A 10 3.29 -15.39 -13.68
N LYS A 11 2.50 -16.09 -12.86
CA LYS A 11 1.42 -15.47 -12.07
C LYS A 11 1.98 -14.41 -11.12
N ILE A 12 3.03 -14.74 -10.38
CA ILE A 12 3.64 -13.81 -9.42
C ILE A 12 4.23 -12.58 -10.11
N ILE A 13 4.92 -12.79 -11.24
CA ILE A 13 5.46 -11.69 -12.05
C ILE A 13 4.32 -10.77 -12.52
N ASN A 14 3.24 -11.35 -13.06
CA ASN A 14 2.10 -10.58 -13.55
C ASN A 14 1.41 -9.78 -12.44
N GLU A 15 1.17 -10.40 -11.26
CA GLU A 15 0.53 -9.72 -10.14
C GLU A 15 1.42 -8.62 -9.55
N PHE A 16 2.74 -8.86 -9.47
CA PHE A 16 3.71 -7.86 -9.04
C PHE A 16 3.71 -6.65 -9.98
N GLN A 17 3.88 -6.88 -11.29
CA GLN A 17 3.87 -5.82 -12.30
C GLN A 17 2.54 -5.06 -12.28
N THR A 18 1.42 -5.76 -12.19
CA THR A 18 0.09 -5.15 -12.13
C THR A 18 -0.08 -4.28 -10.88
N THR A 19 0.50 -4.68 -9.75
CA THR A 19 0.46 -3.90 -8.50
C THR A 19 1.33 -2.64 -8.62
N ILE A 20 2.54 -2.75 -9.17
CA ILE A 20 3.43 -1.62 -9.41
C ILE A 20 2.81 -0.63 -10.39
N ASN A 21 2.23 -1.11 -11.49
CA ASN A 21 1.53 -0.27 -12.46
C ASN A 21 0.33 0.45 -11.82
N ALA A 22 -0.44 -0.23 -10.97
CA ALA A 22 -1.54 0.41 -10.25
C ALA A 22 -1.05 1.53 -9.31
N ILE A 23 0.08 1.34 -8.62
CA ILE A 23 0.70 2.40 -7.81
C ILE A 23 1.13 3.57 -8.71
N GLY A 24 1.73 3.27 -9.87
CA GLY A 24 2.07 4.26 -10.89
C GLY A 24 0.86 5.05 -11.38
N ASP A 25 -0.25 4.37 -11.66
CA ASP A 25 -1.51 5.00 -12.11
C ASP A 25 -2.17 5.87 -11.02
N ILE A 26 -1.99 5.51 -9.74
CA ILE A 26 -2.51 6.30 -8.60
C ILE A 26 -1.66 7.55 -8.40
N PHE A 27 -0.33 7.42 -8.33
CA PHE A 27 0.55 8.53 -8.00
C PHE A 27 0.95 9.38 -9.19
N ASN A 28 0.90 8.84 -10.40
CA ASN A 28 1.51 9.44 -11.59
C ASN A 28 2.98 9.81 -11.30
N ASP A 29 3.32 11.08 -11.46
CA ASP A 29 4.63 11.69 -11.19
C ASP A 29 4.88 12.06 -9.72
N LYS A 30 3.88 11.90 -8.84
CA LYS A 30 3.90 12.43 -7.46
C LYS A 30 4.48 11.49 -6.42
N LEU A 31 4.79 10.23 -6.78
CA LEU A 31 5.32 9.26 -5.81
C LEU A 31 6.64 9.73 -5.21
N MET A 32 7.54 10.26 -6.05
CA MET A 32 8.89 10.68 -5.67
C MET A 32 8.92 11.86 -4.69
N SER A 33 7.89 12.69 -4.67
CA SER A 33 7.76 13.80 -3.71
C SER A 33 6.98 13.42 -2.45
N SER A 34 6.41 12.22 -2.39
CA SER A 34 5.64 11.74 -1.23
C SER A 34 6.49 10.98 -0.21
N GLU A 35 6.01 10.90 1.02
CA GLU A 35 6.52 10.05 2.09
C GLU A 35 6.34 8.56 1.77
N PHE A 36 5.43 8.22 0.86
CA PHE A 36 5.20 6.85 0.38
C PHE A 36 6.33 6.31 -0.50
N ARG A 37 7.31 7.13 -0.90
CA ARG A 37 8.55 6.65 -1.53
C ARG A 37 9.46 5.90 -0.55
N ARG A 38 9.32 6.12 0.76
CA ARG A 38 10.18 5.51 1.78
C ARG A 38 9.84 4.02 1.90
N ALA A 39 10.87 3.17 2.03
CA ALA A 39 10.72 1.72 2.00
C ALA A 39 9.59 1.15 2.92
N PRO A 40 9.43 1.60 4.19
CA PRO A 40 8.36 1.08 5.04
C PRO A 40 6.95 1.35 4.53
N LEU A 41 6.73 2.55 3.98
CA LEU A 41 5.44 2.98 3.45
C LEU A 41 5.19 2.44 2.05
N PHE A 42 6.23 2.40 1.21
CA PHE A 42 6.12 1.81 -0.13
C PHE A 42 5.76 0.33 -0.06
N TYR A 43 6.40 -0.42 0.85
CA TYR A 43 6.05 -1.83 1.08
C TYR A 43 4.61 -1.99 1.55
N SER A 44 4.16 -1.17 2.51
CA SER A 44 2.77 -1.23 2.98
C SER A 44 1.75 -0.82 1.91
N LEU A 45 2.09 0.15 1.07
CA LEU A 45 1.30 0.54 -0.09
C LEU A 45 1.20 -0.61 -1.10
N PHE A 46 2.32 -1.26 -1.41
CA PHE A 46 2.32 -2.45 -2.27
C PHE A 46 1.42 -3.54 -1.71
N CYS A 47 1.54 -3.88 -0.43
CA CYS A 47 0.73 -4.92 0.19
C CYS A 47 -0.77 -4.60 0.15
N VAL A 48 -1.18 -3.38 0.50
CA VAL A 48 -2.61 -3.03 0.53
C VAL A 48 -3.23 -2.96 -0.87
N ILE A 49 -2.48 -2.47 -1.87
CA ILE A 49 -2.93 -2.48 -3.27
C ILE A 49 -2.98 -3.92 -3.80
N TYR A 50 -1.98 -4.75 -3.49
CA TYR A 50 -1.99 -6.16 -3.86
C TYR A 50 -3.19 -6.90 -3.24
N ASP A 51 -3.48 -6.65 -1.95
CA ASP A 51 -4.61 -7.26 -1.26
C ASP A 51 -5.95 -6.86 -1.91
N ALA A 52 -6.09 -5.57 -2.23
CA ALA A 52 -7.26 -5.06 -2.93
C ALA A 52 -7.45 -5.71 -4.32
N LYS A 53 -6.37 -6.01 -5.04
CA LYS A 53 -6.46 -6.56 -6.42
C LYS A 53 -6.55 -8.09 -6.47
N PHE A 54 -5.75 -8.77 -5.66
CA PHE A 54 -5.49 -10.22 -5.78
C PHE A 54 -5.68 -10.96 -4.46
N GLY A 55 -5.40 -10.26 -3.36
CA GLY A 55 -5.56 -10.74 -2.00
C GLY A 55 -4.37 -11.34 -1.35
N LEU A 56 -4.21 -11.02 -0.08
CA LEU A 56 -3.26 -11.68 0.78
C LEU A 56 -3.87 -12.95 1.39
N PRO A 57 -3.04 -13.98 1.64
CA PRO A 57 -3.48 -15.15 2.39
C PRO A 57 -4.10 -14.74 3.73
N LYS A 58 -5.27 -15.29 4.05
CA LYS A 58 -6.04 -15.00 5.28
C LYS A 58 -6.55 -13.55 5.40
N SER A 59 -6.47 -12.75 4.33
CA SER A 59 -7.18 -11.48 4.28
C SER A 59 -8.66 -11.72 3.98
N ASN A 60 -9.52 -11.01 4.71
CA ASN A 60 -10.98 -10.99 4.48
C ASN A 60 -11.42 -9.72 3.74
N HIS A 61 -10.46 -8.94 3.25
CA HIS A 61 -10.75 -7.69 2.56
C HIS A 61 -11.35 -7.95 1.16
N PRO A 62 -12.37 -7.18 0.74
CA PRO A 62 -12.99 -7.37 -0.57
C PRO A 62 -12.03 -7.00 -1.70
N ARG A 63 -12.24 -7.62 -2.87
CA ARG A 63 -11.54 -7.23 -4.09
C ARG A 63 -12.09 -5.94 -4.65
N LEU A 64 -11.20 -5.03 -5.03
CA LEU A 64 -11.53 -3.70 -5.53
C LEU A 64 -11.07 -3.54 -6.99
N SER A 65 -11.91 -2.90 -7.78
CA SER A 65 -11.54 -2.45 -9.13
C SER A 65 -10.96 -1.04 -9.05
N LEU A 66 -9.69 -0.89 -9.46
CA LEU A 66 -8.96 0.37 -9.46
C LEU A 66 -9.12 1.09 -10.81
N THR A 67 -10.17 1.88 -10.94
CA THR A 67 -10.45 2.68 -12.14
C THR A 67 -9.79 4.06 -12.03
N LYS A 68 -9.63 4.77 -13.17
CA LYS A 68 -9.09 6.14 -13.17
C LYS A 68 -9.81 7.08 -12.18
N LYS A 69 -11.14 6.96 -12.04
CA LYS A 69 -11.92 7.77 -11.09
C LYS A 69 -11.55 7.43 -9.64
N ARG A 70 -11.45 6.15 -9.31
CA ARG A 70 -11.07 5.68 -7.96
C ARG A 70 -9.61 6.02 -7.63
N ASN A 71 -8.71 5.90 -8.59
CA ASN A 71 -7.30 6.25 -8.42
C ASN A 71 -7.12 7.72 -8.02
N LYS A 72 -7.94 8.64 -8.54
CA LYS A 72 -7.95 10.05 -8.10
C LYS A 72 -8.33 10.18 -6.61
N ILE A 73 -9.38 9.47 -6.17
CA ILE A 73 -9.80 9.45 -4.76
C ILE A 73 -8.67 8.89 -3.87
N LEU A 74 -8.07 7.76 -4.27
CA LEU A 74 -6.95 7.17 -3.54
C LEU A 74 -5.78 8.15 -3.43
N LEU A 75 -5.41 8.82 -4.53
CA LEU A 75 -4.35 9.82 -4.52
C LEU A 75 -4.64 10.96 -3.54
N GLU A 76 -5.87 11.50 -3.55
CA GLU A 76 -6.27 12.57 -2.63
C GLU A 76 -6.14 12.15 -1.16
N GLU A 77 -6.59 10.94 -0.82
CA GLU A 77 -6.46 10.41 0.56
C GLU A 77 -5.01 10.13 0.95
N LEU A 78 -4.21 9.59 0.03
CA LEU A 78 -2.77 9.38 0.25
C LEU A 78 -2.03 10.71 0.42
N GLN A 79 -2.40 11.76 -0.30
CA GLN A 79 -1.85 13.10 -0.11
C GLN A 79 -2.25 13.75 1.21
N LYS A 80 -3.47 13.47 1.72
CA LYS A 80 -3.86 13.88 3.08
C LYS A 80 -2.99 13.19 4.12
N LEU A 81 -2.77 11.88 3.97
CA LEU A 81 -1.90 11.12 4.87
C LEU A 81 -0.44 11.57 4.79
N ASP A 82 0.05 11.91 3.60
CA ASP A 82 1.40 12.48 3.41
C ASP A 82 1.62 13.70 4.32
N LYS A 83 0.67 14.64 4.31
CA LYS A 83 0.70 15.83 5.18
C LYS A 83 0.68 15.46 6.67
N VAL A 84 -0.14 14.47 7.04
CA VAL A 84 -0.20 13.98 8.43
C VAL A 84 1.15 13.39 8.87
N ILE A 85 1.80 12.60 8.03
CA ILE A 85 3.10 11.99 8.32
C ILE A 85 4.20 13.04 8.51
N ARG A 86 4.14 14.15 7.74
CA ARG A 86 5.08 15.27 7.85
C ARG A 86 4.82 16.16 9.06
N THR A 87 3.63 16.09 9.66
CA THR A 87 3.27 16.93 10.80
C THR A 87 3.97 16.43 12.07
N LYS A 88 4.60 17.35 12.82
CA LYS A 88 5.33 17.03 14.05
C LYS A 88 4.43 16.44 15.14
N GLU A 89 3.22 17.00 15.27
CA GLU A 89 2.22 16.60 16.27
C GLU A 89 0.92 16.21 15.55
N PRO A 90 0.84 14.98 15.02
CA PRO A 90 -0.36 14.51 14.35
C PRO A 90 -1.48 14.28 15.38
N ALA A 91 -2.74 14.40 14.94
CA ALA A 91 -3.88 14.12 15.81
C ALA A 91 -3.78 12.69 16.40
N LYS A 92 -4.27 12.49 17.64
CA LYS A 92 -4.10 11.24 18.41
C LYS A 92 -4.38 9.96 17.61
N ARG A 93 -5.43 9.96 16.77
CA ARG A 93 -5.80 8.81 15.92
C ARG A 93 -4.73 8.38 14.90
N PHE A 94 -3.83 9.28 14.53
CA PHE A 94 -2.77 9.05 13.55
C PHE A 94 -1.41 8.72 14.18
N VAL A 95 -1.23 8.96 15.48
CA VAL A 95 0.07 8.83 16.16
C VAL A 95 0.65 7.43 15.94
N SER A 96 -0.13 6.38 16.19
CA SER A 96 0.32 4.99 16.03
C SER A 96 0.74 4.66 14.59
N PHE A 97 0.04 5.22 13.60
CA PHE A 97 0.36 5.04 12.18
C PHE A 97 1.64 5.80 11.80
N VAL A 98 1.76 7.07 12.19
CA VAL A 98 2.95 7.89 11.91
C VAL A 98 4.19 7.28 12.55
N ASP A 99 4.05 6.75 13.76
CA ASP A 99 5.16 6.07 14.45
C ASP A 99 5.54 4.76 13.74
N ALA A 100 4.55 3.95 13.32
CA ALA A 100 4.80 2.78 12.51
C ALA A 100 5.40 3.09 11.13
N ALA A 101 5.15 4.28 10.58
CA ALA A 101 5.70 4.72 9.29
C ALA A 101 7.21 5.06 9.35
N LYS A 102 7.76 5.32 10.54
CA LYS A 102 9.19 5.61 10.74
C LYS A 102 10.05 4.34 10.84
N LEU A 103 9.44 3.19 11.14
CA LEU A 103 10.14 1.95 11.50
C LEU A 103 10.38 1.02 10.29
N SER A 104 11.25 0.04 10.49
CA SER A 104 11.63 -0.96 9.48
C SER A 104 10.44 -1.83 9.00
N THR A 105 10.61 -2.42 7.81
CA THR A 105 9.70 -3.40 7.21
C THR A 105 9.74 -4.76 7.91
N ALA A 106 10.71 -5.02 8.80
CA ALA A 106 10.86 -6.33 9.45
C ALA A 106 9.80 -6.62 10.53
N ASP A 107 9.31 -5.60 11.23
CA ASP A 107 8.35 -5.76 12.35
C ASP A 107 6.95 -6.18 11.83
N PRO A 108 6.46 -7.39 12.16
CA PRO A 108 5.15 -7.87 11.71
C PRO A 108 3.97 -7.06 12.27
N GLY A 109 4.05 -6.61 13.53
CA GLY A 109 2.99 -5.84 14.18
C GLY A 109 2.82 -4.47 13.54
N LYS A 110 3.93 -3.79 13.25
CA LYS A 110 3.92 -2.49 12.55
C LYS A 110 3.48 -2.64 11.10
N ARG A 111 3.85 -3.74 10.42
CA ARG A 111 3.36 -4.05 9.07
C ARG A 111 1.84 -4.20 9.04
N LYS A 112 1.28 -5.00 9.96
CA LYS A 112 -0.16 -5.19 10.09
C LYS A 112 -0.87 -3.87 10.38
N LEU A 113 -0.36 -3.10 11.34
CA LEU A 113 -0.92 -1.78 11.68
C LEU A 113 -0.97 -0.86 10.45
N ARG A 114 0.12 -0.73 9.69
CA ARG A 114 0.13 0.10 8.47
C ARG A 114 -0.84 -0.41 7.41
N HIS A 115 -0.94 -1.72 7.24
CA HIS A 115 -1.86 -2.34 6.29
C HIS A 115 -3.32 -2.02 6.63
N ASP A 116 -3.75 -2.39 7.84
CA ASP A 116 -5.12 -2.18 8.32
C ASP A 116 -5.48 -0.68 8.28
N PHE A 117 -4.55 0.17 8.72
CA PHE A 117 -4.73 1.62 8.68
C PHE A 117 -4.96 2.15 7.26
N LEU A 118 -4.13 1.74 6.29
CA LEU A 118 -4.30 2.15 4.89
C LEU A 118 -5.61 1.61 4.31
N TRP A 119 -5.99 0.37 4.67
CA TRP A 119 -7.27 -0.18 4.23
C TRP A 119 -8.43 0.70 4.68
N ASP A 120 -8.53 0.95 5.98
CA ASP A 120 -9.67 1.64 6.61
C ASP A 120 -9.75 3.14 6.28
N ASN A 121 -8.60 3.78 6.00
CA ASN A 121 -8.55 5.22 5.79
C ASN A 121 -8.40 5.63 4.33
N VAL A 122 -7.92 4.73 3.46
CA VAL A 122 -7.67 5.02 2.05
C VAL A 122 -8.54 4.14 1.15
N LEU A 123 -8.41 2.82 1.24
CA LEU A 123 -9.09 1.91 0.30
C LEU A 123 -10.60 1.85 0.56
N SER A 124 -11.06 2.05 1.79
CA SER A 124 -12.49 2.07 2.12
C SER A 124 -13.25 3.26 1.50
N LYS A 125 -12.56 4.19 0.81
CA LYS A 125 -13.17 5.39 0.21
C LYS A 125 -13.63 5.18 -1.24
N ILE A 126 -13.41 3.99 -1.81
CA ILE A 126 -13.68 3.70 -3.23
C ILE A 126 -14.63 2.52 -3.47
#